data_AF-A0A0J6W1C0-F1
#
_entry.id   AF-A0A0J6W1C0-F1
#
_cell.length_a   1.000
_cell.length_b   1.000
_cell.length_c   1.000
_cell.angle_alpha   90.00
_cell.angle_beta   90.00
_cell.angle_gamma   90.00
#
_symmetry.space_group_name_H-M   'P 1'
#
loop_
_entity.id
_entity.type
_entity.pdbx_description
1 polymer ?
#
loop_
_entity_poly.entity_id
_entity_poly.type
_entity_poly.pdbx_seq_one_letter_code
_entity_poly.pdbx_strand_id
1 'polypeptide(L)'
;MIPRWGLVEHFDAPADEKPVRTGPSLTAVHTTLVATAAVLGAAAFVHLIRYVLLIVNRTVLLNPWVAGIATWGGVAVSVVALFTTVASLLLLIQWLVSRRAAAYAHHGHDDPRPAWMLRLCCLLPVVNLFWAPVFVLELAQVEGRQNWLRRPISVWWAVWVASTAVSLFSIATSFTTDPQGIADNTVTTIVAYLFAAGALLLALQVFLGFERQPVERPSKRWLMVTAPEQKQPAKDSSADQARAVEPEGQNPAA
;
A
#
# COMPACT_ATOMS: atom_id res chain seq x y z
N MET A 1 -67.33 9.15 1.21
CA MET A 1 -65.92 8.71 1.02
C MET A 1 -65.38 8.30 2.38
N ILE A 2 -64.88 7.07 2.52
CA ILE A 2 -64.31 6.57 3.79
C ILE A 2 -62.79 6.76 3.73
N PRO A 3 -62.15 7.44 4.70
CA PRO A 3 -60.71 7.61 4.71
C PRO A 3 -60.00 6.32 5.17
N ARG A 4 -58.95 5.91 4.45
CA ARG A 4 -58.17 4.70 4.72
C ARG A 4 -56.89 5.07 5.47
N TRP A 5 -56.99 5.30 6.77
CA TRP A 5 -55.84 5.49 7.68
C TRP A 5 -55.33 4.16 8.25
N GLY A 6 -55.30 3.11 7.43
CA GLY A 6 -54.68 1.84 7.81
C GLY A 6 -53.18 1.92 7.56
N LEU A 7 -52.37 1.45 8.51
CA LEU A 7 -50.93 1.29 8.34
C LEU A 7 -50.70 0.26 7.21
N VAL A 8 -50.23 0.73 6.05
CA VAL A 8 -49.87 -0.15 4.94
C VAL A 8 -48.44 -0.61 5.18
N GLU A 9 -48.28 -1.81 5.73
CA GLU A 9 -46.98 -2.48 5.81
C GLU A 9 -46.49 -2.77 4.39
N HIS A 10 -45.52 -1.99 3.95
CA HIS A 10 -44.75 -2.28 2.74
C HIS A 10 -43.64 -3.24 3.16
N PHE A 11 -43.80 -4.51 2.81
CA PHE A 11 -42.69 -5.44 2.81
C PHE A 11 -41.85 -5.11 1.58
N ASP A 12 -40.72 -4.43 1.78
CA ASP A 12 -39.71 -4.34 0.74
C ASP A 12 -39.36 -5.78 0.33
N ALA A 13 -39.41 -6.07 -0.97
CA ALA A 13 -38.90 -7.33 -1.50
C ALA A 13 -37.47 -7.53 -0.96
N PRO A 14 -37.05 -8.77 -0.62
CA PRO A 14 -35.70 -9.02 -0.14
C PRO A 14 -34.73 -8.32 -1.09
N ALA A 15 -34.00 -7.33 -0.56
CA ALA A 15 -33.07 -6.55 -1.35
C ALA A 15 -32.16 -7.54 -2.07
N ASP A 16 -32.10 -7.49 -3.40
CA ASP A 16 -31.17 -8.29 -4.19
C ASP A 16 -29.80 -8.17 -3.51
N GLU A 17 -29.35 -9.28 -2.94
CA GLU A 17 -28.12 -9.35 -2.17
C GLU A 17 -26.99 -9.10 -3.17
N LYS A 18 -26.59 -7.82 -3.31
CA LYS A 18 -25.61 -7.40 -4.30
C LYS A 18 -24.39 -8.30 -4.10
N PRO A 19 -23.90 -8.99 -5.14
CA PRO A 19 -22.79 -9.92 -5.00
C PRO A 19 -21.63 -9.19 -4.34
N VAL A 20 -21.16 -9.72 -3.20
CA VAL A 20 -20.02 -9.18 -2.47
C VAL A 20 -18.84 -9.18 -3.44
N ARG A 21 -18.45 -7.98 -3.90
CA ARG A 21 -17.36 -7.84 -4.86
C ARG A 21 -16.05 -8.17 -4.16
N THR A 22 -15.60 -9.42 -4.32
CA THR A 22 -14.31 -9.86 -3.77
C THR A 22 -13.17 -9.14 -4.50
N GLY A 23 -12.36 -8.41 -3.74
CA GLY A 23 -11.14 -7.79 -4.25
C GLY A 23 -10.09 -8.80 -4.71
N PRO A 24 -8.98 -8.36 -5.32
CA PRO A 24 -7.85 -9.24 -5.63
C PRO A 24 -7.29 -9.84 -4.34
N SER A 25 -6.80 -11.09 -4.41
CA SER A 25 -6.26 -11.77 -3.23
C SER A 25 -4.96 -11.10 -2.75
N LEU A 26 -4.74 -11.14 -1.43
CA LEU A 26 -3.51 -10.64 -0.79
C LEU A 26 -2.26 -11.17 -1.47
N THR A 27 -2.22 -12.49 -1.67
CA THR A 27 -1.09 -13.18 -2.29
C THR A 27 -0.84 -12.69 -3.71
N ALA A 28 -1.89 -12.50 -4.52
CA ALA A 28 -1.75 -12.04 -5.90
C ALA A 28 -1.15 -10.61 -5.97
N VAL A 29 -1.63 -9.70 -5.12
CA VAL A 29 -1.08 -8.33 -5.06
C VAL A 29 0.39 -8.38 -4.60
N HIS A 30 0.68 -9.11 -3.52
CA HIS A 30 2.04 -9.21 -3.00
C HIS A 30 3.02 -9.80 -4.02
N THR A 31 2.70 -10.95 -4.62
CA THR A 31 3.59 -11.60 -5.60
C THR A 31 3.80 -10.72 -6.83
N THR A 32 2.74 -10.07 -7.33
CA THR A 32 2.84 -9.21 -8.51
C THR A 32 3.70 -7.98 -8.25
N LEU A 33 3.52 -7.30 -7.11
CA LEU A 33 4.32 -6.11 -6.77
C LEU A 33 5.78 -6.46 -6.51
N VAL A 34 6.06 -7.58 -5.81
CA VAL A 34 7.44 -8.05 -5.58
C VAL A 34 8.11 -8.47 -6.89
N ALA A 35 7.40 -9.23 -7.75
CA ALA A 35 7.92 -9.62 -9.05
C ALA A 35 8.20 -8.40 -9.93
N THR A 36 7.32 -7.41 -9.94
CA THR A 36 7.50 -6.17 -10.70
C THR A 36 8.69 -5.36 -10.16
N ALA A 37 8.84 -5.24 -8.84
CA ALA A 37 9.99 -4.59 -8.24
C ALA A 37 11.31 -5.31 -8.60
N ALA A 38 11.30 -6.64 -8.62
CA ALA A 38 12.45 -7.44 -9.06
C ALA A 38 12.78 -7.22 -10.55
N VAL A 39 11.77 -7.14 -11.42
CA VAL A 39 11.94 -6.82 -12.84
C VAL A 39 12.54 -5.42 -13.04
N LEU A 40 12.07 -4.42 -12.28
CA LEU A 40 12.63 -3.06 -12.32
C LEU A 40 14.08 -3.04 -11.82
N GLY A 41 14.40 -3.79 -10.76
CA GLY A 41 15.77 -3.99 -10.31
C GLY A 41 16.67 -4.67 -11.35
N ALA A 42 16.15 -5.70 -12.03
CA ALA A 42 16.84 -6.35 -13.14
C ALA A 42 17.05 -5.40 -14.33
N ALA A 43 16.07 -4.56 -14.65
CA ALA A 43 16.20 -3.54 -15.68
C ALA A 43 17.32 -2.54 -15.34
N ALA A 44 17.35 -2.04 -14.10
CA ALA A 44 18.44 -1.18 -13.63
C ALA A 44 19.81 -1.85 -13.78
N PHE A 45 19.91 -3.14 -13.43
CA PHE A 45 21.14 -3.91 -13.57
C PHE A 45 21.58 -4.12 -15.02
N VAL A 46 20.65 -4.44 -15.93
CA VAL A 46 20.95 -4.56 -17.37
C VAL A 46 21.45 -3.24 -17.94
N HIS A 47 20.81 -2.12 -17.58
CA HIS A 47 21.27 -0.79 -17.99
C HIS A 47 22.61 -0.40 -17.36
N LEU A 48 22.93 -0.88 -16.15
CA LEU A 48 24.26 -0.74 -15.56
C LEU A 48 25.32 -1.51 -16.36
N ILE A 49 25.04 -2.76 -16.77
CA ILE A 49 25.94 -3.51 -17.65
C ILE A 49 26.16 -2.75 -18.96
N ARG A 50 25.08 -2.24 -19.58
CA ARG A 50 25.17 -1.41 -20.78
C ARG A 50 26.07 -0.20 -20.55
N TYR A 51 25.91 0.51 -19.43
CA TYR A 51 26.74 1.65 -19.08
C TYR A 51 28.22 1.29 -18.96
N VAL A 52 28.55 0.19 -18.27
CA VAL A 52 29.93 -0.31 -18.15
C VAL A 52 30.51 -0.67 -19.52
N LEU A 53 29.71 -1.32 -20.38
CA LEU A 53 30.13 -1.64 -21.75
C LEU A 53 30.43 -0.38 -22.56
N LEU A 54 29.67 0.71 -22.39
CA LEU A 54 29.96 1.99 -23.06
C LEU A 54 31.31 2.58 -22.61
N ILE A 55 31.65 2.47 -21.31
CA ILE A 55 32.96 2.91 -20.79
C ILE A 55 34.08 2.08 -21.41
N VAL A 56 33.94 0.76 -21.44
CA VAL A 56 34.94 -0.14 -22.05
C VAL A 56 35.08 0.14 -23.54
N ASN A 57 33.96 0.38 -24.24
CA ASN A 57 33.95 0.67 -25.68
C ASN A 57 34.81 1.89 -26.04
N ARG A 58 35.00 2.82 -25.09
CA ARG A 58 35.83 4.01 -25.28
C ARG A 58 37.31 3.67 -25.44
N THR A 59 37.75 2.55 -24.87
CA THR A 59 39.17 2.12 -24.87
C THR A 59 39.43 0.92 -25.77
N VAL A 60 38.40 0.11 -26.05
CA VAL A 60 38.49 -1.10 -26.87
C VAL A 60 37.24 -1.20 -27.73
N LEU A 61 37.38 -1.45 -29.03
CA LEU A 61 36.23 -1.69 -29.90
C LEU A 61 35.48 -2.96 -29.44
N LEU A 62 34.25 -2.79 -28.98
CA LEU A 62 33.42 -3.92 -28.58
C LEU A 62 33.00 -4.76 -29.79
N ASN A 63 32.91 -6.07 -29.58
CA ASN A 63 32.34 -6.99 -30.55
C ASN A 63 30.88 -6.55 -30.86
N PRO A 64 30.51 -6.38 -32.15
CA PRO A 64 29.18 -5.94 -32.56
C PRO A 64 28.03 -6.78 -31.96
N TRP A 65 28.23 -8.09 -31.76
CA TRP A 65 27.23 -8.96 -31.13
C TRP A 65 26.99 -8.61 -29.67
N VAL A 66 28.05 -8.31 -28.91
CA VAL A 66 27.94 -7.93 -27.49
C VAL A 66 27.22 -6.59 -27.37
N ALA A 67 27.57 -5.62 -28.21
CA ALA A 67 26.90 -4.32 -28.27
C ALA A 67 25.41 -4.46 -28.66
N GLY A 68 25.10 -5.34 -29.62
CA GLY A 68 23.74 -5.65 -30.02
C GLY A 68 22.91 -6.26 -28.89
N ILE A 69 23.43 -7.28 -28.21
CA ILE A 69 22.76 -7.94 -27.08
C ILE A 69 22.52 -6.95 -25.94
N ALA A 70 23.50 -6.12 -25.58
CA ALA A 70 23.34 -5.13 -24.52
C ALA A 70 22.25 -4.09 -24.86
N THR A 71 22.15 -3.71 -26.14
CA THR A 71 21.14 -2.76 -26.60
C THR A 71 19.74 -3.36 -26.57
N TRP A 72 19.55 -4.50 -27.23
CA TRP A 72 18.24 -5.15 -27.32
C TRP A 72 17.79 -5.80 -26.03
N GLY A 73 18.71 -6.31 -25.21
CA GLY A 73 18.43 -6.81 -23.87
C GLY A 73 17.88 -5.72 -22.95
N GLY A 74 18.47 -4.52 -23.02
CA GLY A 74 17.96 -3.33 -22.32
C GLY A 74 16.53 -2.97 -22.75
N VAL A 75 16.25 -2.97 -24.05
CA VAL A 75 14.89 -2.73 -24.57
C VAL A 75 13.90 -3.80 -24.11
N ALA A 76 14.26 -5.08 -24.23
CA ALA A 76 13.39 -6.19 -23.86
C ALA A 76 13.00 -6.15 -22.38
N VAL A 77 13.97 -5.94 -21.48
CA VAL A 77 13.68 -5.86 -20.04
C VAL A 77 12.86 -4.61 -19.69
N SER A 78 13.08 -3.48 -20.39
CA SER A 78 12.27 -2.27 -20.25
C SER A 78 10.80 -2.49 -20.65
N VAL A 79 10.54 -3.27 -21.69
CA VAL A 79 9.18 -3.64 -22.11
C VAL A 79 8.49 -4.51 -21.06
N VAL A 80 9.19 -5.52 -20.53
CA VAL A 80 8.65 -6.36 -19.45
C VAL A 80 8.37 -5.53 -18.20
N ALA A 81 9.27 -4.62 -17.84
CA ALA A 81 9.09 -3.69 -16.73
C ALA A 81 7.84 -2.81 -16.90
N LEU A 82 7.60 -2.31 -18.11
CA LEU A 82 6.41 -1.52 -18.41
C LEU A 82 5.12 -2.32 -18.17
N PHE A 83 5.00 -3.50 -18.78
CA PHE A 83 3.78 -4.31 -18.65
C PHE A 83 3.51 -4.78 -17.21
N THR A 84 4.56 -5.19 -16.49
CA THR A 84 4.43 -5.61 -15.09
C THR A 84 4.08 -4.42 -14.16
N THR A 85 4.58 -3.22 -14.45
CA THR A 85 4.19 -1.99 -13.75
C THR A 85 2.71 -1.65 -14.00
N VAL A 86 2.24 -1.73 -15.25
CA VAL A 86 0.83 -1.53 -15.58
C VAL A 86 -0.06 -2.57 -14.90
N ALA A 87 0.33 -3.85 -14.90
CA ALA A 87 -0.40 -4.90 -14.20
C ALA A 87 -0.50 -4.63 -12.68
N SER A 88 0.60 -4.22 -12.05
CA SER A 88 0.63 -3.81 -10.64
C SER A 88 -0.32 -2.64 -10.36
N LEU A 89 -0.32 -1.62 -11.23
CA LEU A 89 -1.22 -0.47 -11.11
C LEU A 89 -2.70 -0.90 -11.19
N LEU A 90 -3.06 -1.73 -12.17
CA LEU A 90 -4.42 -2.21 -12.34
C LEU A 90 -4.90 -3.03 -11.14
N LEU A 91 -4.04 -3.90 -10.58
CA LEU A 91 -4.34 -4.65 -9.37
C LEU A 91 -4.56 -3.73 -8.16
N LEU A 92 -3.71 -2.73 -7.96
CA LEU A 92 -3.86 -1.76 -6.88
C LEU A 92 -5.13 -0.91 -7.02
N ILE A 93 -5.50 -0.51 -8.24
CA ILE A 93 -6.76 0.21 -8.49
C ILE A 93 -7.95 -0.68 -8.17
N GLN A 94 -7.94 -1.94 -8.63
CA GLN A 94 -9.03 -2.87 -8.38
C GLN A 94 -9.17 -3.17 -6.88
N TRP A 95 -8.04 -3.35 -6.18
CA TRP A 95 -8.01 -3.44 -4.73
C TRP A 95 -8.62 -2.20 -4.07
N LEU A 96 -8.16 -1.00 -4.42
CA LEU A 96 -8.62 0.26 -3.83
C LEU A 96 -10.14 0.43 -3.99
N VAL A 97 -10.68 0.18 -5.19
CA VAL A 97 -12.13 0.25 -5.45
C VAL A 97 -12.90 -0.75 -4.59
N SER A 98 -12.45 -2.01 -4.53
CA SER A 98 -13.13 -3.04 -3.75
C SER A 98 -13.08 -2.76 -2.25
N ARG A 99 -11.94 -2.30 -1.74
CA ARG A 99 -11.73 -2.04 -0.31
C ARG A 99 -12.49 -0.82 0.16
N ARG A 100 -12.51 0.26 -0.64
CA ARG A 100 -13.34 1.42 -0.35
C ARG A 100 -14.82 1.05 -0.29
N ALA A 101 -15.33 0.32 -1.28
CA ALA A 101 -16.72 -0.12 -1.27
C ALA A 101 -17.06 -0.91 -0.01
N ALA A 102 -16.18 -1.81 0.45
CA ALA A 102 -16.36 -2.56 1.69
C ALA A 102 -16.30 -1.68 2.95
N ALA A 103 -15.35 -0.74 3.01
CA ALA A 103 -15.18 0.15 4.15
C ALA A 103 -16.40 1.08 4.34
N TYR A 104 -16.90 1.69 3.26
CA TYR A 104 -18.10 2.54 3.33
C TYR A 104 -19.35 1.71 3.68
N ALA A 105 -19.51 0.53 3.08
CA ALA A 105 -20.63 -0.36 3.39
C ALA A 105 -20.67 -0.78 4.87
N HIS A 106 -19.52 -0.98 5.51
CA HIS A 106 -19.43 -1.26 6.94
C HIS A 106 -20.00 -0.13 7.82
N HIS A 107 -19.94 1.11 7.33
CA HIS A 107 -20.52 2.28 7.99
C HIS A 107 -21.96 2.60 7.52
N GLY A 108 -22.59 1.73 6.73
CA GLY A 108 -23.97 1.90 6.27
C GLY A 108 -24.14 2.94 5.16
N HIS A 109 -23.07 3.30 4.45
CA HIS A 109 -23.09 4.27 3.37
C HIS A 109 -22.47 3.69 2.08
N ASP A 110 -22.92 4.17 0.92
CA ASP A 110 -22.22 3.91 -0.34
C ASP A 110 -20.98 4.81 -0.46
N ASP A 111 -19.96 4.37 -1.22
CA ASP A 111 -18.79 5.22 -1.50
C ASP A 111 -19.25 6.48 -2.27
N PRO A 112 -18.99 7.70 -1.78
CA PRO A 112 -19.36 8.93 -2.47
C PRO A 112 -18.66 9.09 -3.82
N ARG A 113 -17.57 8.35 -4.07
CA ARG A 113 -16.80 8.37 -5.31
C ARG A 113 -17.21 7.18 -6.18
N PRO A 114 -17.79 7.37 -7.37
CA PRO A 114 -18.12 6.25 -8.23
C PRO A 114 -16.87 5.52 -8.73
N ALA A 115 -16.93 4.19 -8.85
CA ALA A 115 -15.79 3.34 -9.20
C ALA A 115 -15.10 3.71 -10.54
N TRP A 116 -15.87 4.19 -11.53
CA TRP A 116 -15.29 4.63 -12.81
C TRP A 116 -14.38 5.86 -12.65
N MET A 117 -14.73 6.77 -11.73
CA MET A 117 -13.95 7.97 -11.46
C MET A 117 -12.66 7.62 -10.73
N LEU A 118 -12.73 6.72 -9.75
CA LEU A 118 -11.53 6.18 -9.08
C LEU A 118 -10.56 5.56 -10.10
N ARG A 119 -11.07 4.76 -11.04
CA ARG A 119 -10.27 4.15 -12.11
C ARG A 119 -9.67 5.20 -13.03
N LEU A 120 -10.48 6.13 -13.53
CA LEU A 120 -10.03 7.16 -14.47
C LEU A 120 -8.97 8.07 -13.86
N CYS A 121 -9.21 8.58 -12.65
CA CYS A 121 -8.27 9.45 -11.95
C CYS A 121 -6.94 8.74 -11.62
N CYS A 122 -6.96 7.43 -11.35
CA CYS A 122 -5.72 6.66 -11.10
C CYS A 122 -4.99 6.25 -12.39
N LEU A 123 -5.68 6.10 -13.51
CA LEU A 123 -5.09 5.72 -14.80
C LEU A 123 -4.52 6.91 -15.57
N LEU A 124 -5.12 8.10 -15.43
CA LEU A 124 -4.66 9.30 -16.11
C LEU A 124 -3.31 9.78 -15.54
N PRO A 125 -2.23 9.81 -16.35
CA PRO A 125 -0.95 10.35 -15.92
C PRO A 125 -1.09 11.79 -15.44
N VAL A 126 -0.24 12.21 -14.50
CA VAL A 126 -0.26 13.52 -13.83
C VAL A 126 -1.46 13.69 -12.90
N VAL A 127 -2.69 13.38 -13.35
CA VAL A 127 -3.90 13.41 -12.51
C VAL A 127 -3.77 12.42 -11.35
N ASN A 128 -3.24 11.23 -11.63
CA ASN A 128 -3.05 10.18 -10.65
C ASN A 128 -2.08 10.56 -9.51
N LEU A 129 -1.07 11.38 -9.78
CA LEU A 129 -0.11 11.85 -8.77
C LEU A 129 -0.79 12.64 -7.65
N PHE A 130 -1.92 13.28 -7.93
CA PHE A 130 -2.68 14.04 -6.92
C PHE A 130 -3.82 13.21 -6.34
N TRP A 131 -4.60 12.55 -7.18
CA TRP A 131 -5.84 11.90 -6.74
C TRP A 131 -5.62 10.52 -6.09
N ALA A 132 -4.66 9.72 -6.56
CA ALA A 132 -4.46 8.39 -5.99
C ALA A 132 -4.07 8.44 -4.48
N PRO A 133 -3.14 9.30 -4.03
CA PRO A 133 -2.84 9.45 -2.60
C PRO A 133 -4.03 9.96 -1.79
N VAL A 134 -4.83 10.87 -2.36
CA VAL A 134 -6.05 11.39 -1.72
C VAL A 134 -7.05 10.26 -1.48
N PHE A 135 -7.32 9.41 -2.48
CA PHE A 135 -8.24 8.29 -2.31
C PHE A 135 -7.77 7.27 -1.26
N VAL A 136 -6.46 7.06 -1.15
CA VAL A 136 -5.87 6.18 -0.13
C VAL A 136 -5.93 6.84 1.26
N LEU A 137 -5.74 8.16 1.37
CA LEU A 137 -5.90 8.90 2.63
C LEU A 137 -7.36 8.92 3.10
N GLU A 138 -8.31 9.16 2.21
CA GLU A 138 -9.74 9.07 2.49
C GLU A 138 -10.10 7.67 3.02
N LEU A 139 -9.57 6.60 2.39
CA LEU A 139 -9.76 5.23 2.87
C LEU A 139 -9.17 5.03 4.28
N ALA A 140 -7.96 5.53 4.53
CA ALA A 140 -7.34 5.46 5.85
C ALA A 140 -8.14 6.21 6.92
N GLN A 141 -8.80 7.30 6.55
CA GLN A 141 -9.67 8.07 7.44
C GLN A 141 -10.94 7.30 7.77
N VAL A 142 -11.61 6.71 6.77
CA VAL A 142 -12.83 5.90 6.96
C VAL A 142 -12.55 4.69 7.85
N GLU A 143 -11.43 3.98 7.64
CA GLU A 143 -11.05 2.85 8.49
C GLU A 143 -10.49 3.25 9.88
N GLY A 144 -10.39 4.55 10.20
CA GLY A 144 -9.83 5.04 11.47
C GLY A 144 -8.31 4.79 11.63
N ARG A 145 -7.59 4.54 10.54
CA ARG A 145 -6.17 4.15 10.50
C ARG A 145 -5.22 5.29 10.12
N GLN A 146 -5.76 6.49 9.95
CA GLN A 146 -5.03 7.65 9.44
C GLN A 146 -3.76 7.98 10.25
N ASN A 147 -3.81 7.83 11.59
CA ASN A 147 -2.69 8.18 12.46
C ASN A 147 -1.39 7.41 12.15
N TRP A 148 -1.47 6.13 11.77
CA TRP A 148 -0.28 5.34 11.44
C TRP A 148 -0.03 5.22 9.94
N LEU A 149 -1.05 5.28 9.08
CA LEU A 149 -0.88 5.16 7.62
C LEU A 149 -0.48 6.47 6.95
N ARG A 150 -0.72 7.64 7.56
CA ARG A 150 -0.38 8.93 6.95
C ARG A 150 1.09 9.02 6.55
N ARG A 151 2.02 8.62 7.43
CA ARG A 151 3.46 8.69 7.14
C ARG A 151 3.88 7.73 6.01
N PRO A 152 3.54 6.43 6.04
CA PRO A 152 3.76 5.52 4.90
C PRO A 152 3.20 6.05 3.58
N ILE A 153 1.97 6.56 3.57
CA ILE A 153 1.32 7.11 2.37
C ILE A 153 2.09 8.33 1.85
N SER A 154 2.49 9.26 2.73
CA SER A 154 3.26 10.44 2.31
C SER A 154 4.65 10.09 1.76
N VAL A 155 5.35 9.12 2.36
CA VAL A 155 6.66 8.66 1.86
C VAL A 155 6.52 7.98 0.51
N TRP A 156 5.55 7.07 0.38
CA TRP A 156 5.20 6.45 -0.90
C TRP A 156 4.93 7.52 -1.97
N TRP A 157 4.08 8.50 -1.65
CA TRP A 157 3.73 9.57 -2.57
C TRP A 157 4.93 10.40 -3.01
N ALA A 158 5.79 10.83 -2.07
CA ALA A 158 6.98 11.61 -2.39
C ALA A 158 7.94 10.84 -3.31
N VAL A 159 8.18 9.56 -3.02
CA VAL A 159 9.05 8.70 -3.85
C VAL A 159 8.43 8.45 -5.22
N TRP A 160 7.11 8.30 -5.31
CA TRP A 160 6.41 8.13 -6.59
C TRP A 160 6.45 9.39 -7.47
N VAL A 161 6.28 10.58 -6.87
CA VAL A 161 6.46 11.87 -7.56
C VAL A 161 7.90 12.01 -8.06
N ALA A 162 8.90 11.73 -7.23
CA ALA A 162 10.30 11.74 -7.63
C ALA A 162 10.58 10.75 -8.77
N SER A 163 10.05 9.52 -8.67
CA SER A 163 10.15 8.50 -9.71
C SER A 163 9.59 8.99 -11.05
N THR A 164 8.44 9.66 -11.03
CA THR A 164 7.80 10.18 -12.25
C THR A 164 8.61 11.34 -12.83
N ALA A 165 9.12 12.25 -12.00
CA ALA A 165 9.96 13.35 -12.44
C ALA A 165 11.27 12.85 -13.10
N VAL A 166 11.97 11.90 -12.46
CA VAL A 166 13.20 11.30 -13.02
C VAL A 166 12.90 10.53 -14.31
N SER A 167 11.77 9.81 -14.37
CA SER A 167 11.37 9.08 -15.58
C SER A 167 11.07 10.02 -16.74
N LEU A 168 10.34 11.11 -16.50
CA LEU A 168 10.08 12.14 -17.52
C LEU A 168 11.37 12.79 -17.99
N PHE A 169 12.29 13.11 -17.08
CA PHE A 169 13.60 13.65 -17.43
C PHE A 169 14.42 12.67 -18.28
N SER A 170 14.39 11.36 -17.93
CA SER A 170 15.04 10.32 -18.73
C SER A 170 14.43 10.21 -20.14
N ILE A 171 13.11 10.24 -20.26
CA ILE A 171 12.43 10.19 -21.56
C ILE A 171 12.78 11.43 -22.39
N ALA A 172 12.72 12.62 -21.79
CA ALA A 172 13.04 13.88 -22.46
C ALA A 172 14.48 13.93 -22.99
N THR A 173 15.43 13.31 -22.28
CA THR A 173 16.85 13.26 -22.65
C THR A 173 17.23 12.03 -23.49
N SER A 174 16.30 11.11 -23.77
CA SER A 174 16.59 9.85 -24.48
C SER A 174 17.02 10.02 -25.95
N PHE A 175 16.77 11.20 -26.55
CA PHE A 175 17.09 11.50 -27.94
C PHE A 175 18.50 12.09 -28.14
N THR A 176 19.31 12.22 -27.08
CA THR A 176 20.69 12.72 -27.21
C THR A 176 21.56 11.74 -27.97
N THR A 177 22.30 12.23 -28.97
CA THR A 177 23.19 11.41 -29.82
C THR A 177 24.66 11.53 -29.47
N ASP A 178 25.04 12.53 -28.67
CA ASP A 178 26.41 12.69 -28.18
C ASP A 178 26.77 11.59 -27.16
N PRO A 179 27.99 11.02 -27.18
CA PRO A 179 28.38 9.95 -26.26
C PRO A 179 28.21 10.29 -24.78
N GLN A 180 28.46 11.53 -24.37
CA GLN A 180 28.28 11.95 -22.98
C GLN A 180 26.80 12.00 -22.62
N GLY A 181 25.96 12.54 -23.51
CA GLY A 181 24.50 12.55 -23.34
C GLY A 181 23.91 11.14 -23.21
N ILE A 182 24.37 10.18 -24.01
CA ILE A 182 23.95 8.77 -23.92
C ILE A 182 24.32 8.18 -22.55
N ALA A 183 25.54 8.47 -22.06
CA ALA A 183 25.99 8.00 -20.76
C ALA A 183 25.15 8.59 -19.62
N ASP A 184 24.92 9.91 -19.62
CA ASP A 184 24.14 10.61 -18.59
C ASP A 184 22.67 10.17 -18.60
N ASN A 185 22.07 9.95 -19.78
CA ASN A 185 20.73 9.40 -19.92
C ASN A 185 20.65 7.95 -19.41
N THR A 186 21.68 7.14 -19.64
CA THR A 186 21.74 5.75 -19.13
C THR A 186 21.76 5.74 -17.60
N VAL A 187 22.59 6.59 -16.97
CA VAL A 187 22.61 6.75 -15.50
C VAL A 187 21.25 7.20 -14.99
N THR A 188 20.64 8.19 -15.64
CA THR A 188 19.29 8.68 -15.30
C THR A 188 18.25 7.56 -15.41
N THR A 189 18.32 6.72 -16.43
CA THR A 189 17.43 5.56 -16.63
C THR A 189 17.58 4.53 -15.51
N ILE A 190 18.81 4.23 -15.09
CA ILE A 190 19.08 3.33 -13.94
C ILE A 190 18.42 3.90 -12.68
N VAL A 191 18.63 5.19 -12.41
CA VAL A 191 18.04 5.87 -11.25
C VAL A 191 16.50 5.85 -11.34
N ALA A 192 15.92 6.09 -12.51
CA ALA A 192 14.47 6.01 -12.73
C ALA A 192 13.91 4.63 -12.35
N TYR A 193 14.56 3.54 -12.80
CA TYR A 193 14.15 2.18 -12.47
C TYR A 193 14.22 1.88 -10.97
N LEU A 194 15.26 2.36 -10.28
CA LEU A 194 15.40 2.18 -8.84
C LEU A 194 14.32 2.96 -8.06
N PHE A 195 14.03 4.20 -8.45
CA PHE A 195 12.93 4.97 -7.87
C PHE A 195 11.57 4.32 -8.13
N ALA A 196 11.33 3.76 -9.32
CA ALA A 196 10.11 3.05 -9.65
C ALA A 196 9.95 1.78 -8.78
N ALA A 197 11.03 1.01 -8.61
CA ALA A 197 11.05 -0.16 -7.73
C ALA A 197 10.75 0.25 -6.27
N GLY A 198 11.40 1.31 -5.79
CA GLY A 198 11.15 1.88 -4.46
C GLY A 198 9.70 2.34 -4.26
N ALA A 199 9.12 3.02 -5.25
CA ALA A 199 7.73 3.44 -5.23
C ALA A 199 6.76 2.25 -5.15
N LEU A 200 7.00 1.16 -5.90
CA LEU A 200 6.18 -0.05 -5.82
C LEU A 200 6.32 -0.79 -4.48
N LEU A 201 7.53 -0.87 -3.92
CA LEU A 201 7.73 -1.49 -2.61
C LEU A 201 7.07 -0.66 -1.49
N LEU A 202 7.10 0.67 -1.59
CA LEU A 202 6.37 1.54 -0.67
C LEU A 202 4.85 1.42 -0.85
N ALA A 203 4.36 1.28 -2.09
CA ALA A 203 2.96 0.98 -2.36
C ALA A 203 2.55 -0.36 -1.72
N LEU A 204 3.42 -1.38 -1.80
CA LEU A 204 3.23 -2.67 -1.14
C LEU A 204 3.20 -2.52 0.39
N GLN A 205 4.06 -1.68 0.98
CA GLN A 205 4.02 -1.40 2.42
C GLN A 205 2.73 -0.71 2.85
N VAL A 206 2.23 0.25 2.05
CA VAL A 206 0.94 0.90 2.29
C VAL A 206 -0.18 -0.14 2.24
N PHE A 207 -0.22 -0.95 1.18
CA PHE A 207 -1.17 -2.05 1.01
C PHE A 207 -1.14 -3.03 2.19
N LEU A 208 0.03 -3.53 2.58
CA LEU A 208 0.16 -4.42 3.73
C LEU A 208 -0.22 -3.74 5.06
N GLY A 209 -0.01 -2.43 5.19
CA GLY A 209 -0.46 -1.65 6.34
C GLY A 209 -1.98 -1.60 6.49
N PHE A 210 -2.70 -1.66 5.36
CA PHE A 210 -4.15 -1.82 5.32
C PHE A 210 -4.55 -3.28 5.59
N GLU A 211 -3.86 -4.27 5.05
CA GLU A 211 -4.21 -5.70 5.24
C GLU A 211 -3.89 -6.24 6.65
N ARG A 212 -2.98 -5.61 7.39
CA ARG A 212 -2.74 -5.95 8.79
C ARG A 212 -4.00 -5.65 9.62
N GLN A 213 -4.53 -6.69 10.27
CA GLN A 213 -5.51 -6.52 11.36
C GLN A 213 -4.84 -5.69 12.45
N PRO A 214 -5.47 -4.61 12.94
CA PRO A 214 -4.98 -3.93 14.13
C PRO A 214 -4.94 -4.97 15.24
N VAL A 215 -3.75 -5.27 15.77
CA VAL A 215 -3.69 -5.86 17.11
C VAL A 215 -4.33 -4.78 17.97
N GLU A 216 -5.58 -4.99 18.37
CA GLU A 216 -6.29 -4.13 19.32
C GLU A 216 -5.42 -4.06 20.58
N ARG A 217 -4.51 -3.08 20.63
CA ARG A 217 -3.90 -2.70 21.89
C ARG A 217 -5.05 -2.09 22.68
N PRO A 218 -5.48 -2.69 23.80
CA PRO A 218 -6.58 -2.13 24.57
C PRO A 218 -6.15 -0.73 25.01
N SER A 219 -6.69 0.30 24.36
CA SER A 219 -6.42 1.70 24.69
C SER A 219 -7.01 2.08 26.04
N LYS A 220 -7.87 1.21 26.59
CA LYS A 220 -8.39 1.30 27.94
C LYS A 220 -7.48 0.48 28.87
N ARG A 221 -6.68 1.21 29.65
CA ARG A 221 -6.13 0.69 30.91
C ARG A 221 -7.33 0.31 31.78
N TRP A 222 -7.53 -0.98 32.01
CA TRP A 222 -8.52 -1.45 32.97
C TRP A 222 -8.15 -0.88 34.34
N LEU A 223 -8.79 0.22 34.73
CA LEU A 223 -8.79 0.68 36.10
C LEU A 223 -9.81 -0.21 36.82
N MET A 224 -9.32 -1.07 37.71
CA MET A 224 -10.20 -1.71 38.69
C MET A 224 -10.84 -0.58 39.50
N VAL A 225 -12.12 -0.30 39.23
CA VAL A 225 -12.93 0.51 40.12
C VAL A 225 -13.16 -0.35 41.35
N THR A 226 -12.42 -0.09 42.43
CA THR A 226 -12.76 -0.62 43.74
C THR A 226 -14.18 -0.15 44.05
N ALA A 227 -15.11 -1.09 44.21
CA ALA A 227 -16.49 -0.79 44.59
C ALA A 227 -16.49 0.07 45.86
N PRO A 228 -17.42 1.04 46.00
CA PRO A 228 -17.49 1.85 47.21
C PRO A 228 -17.67 0.93 48.41
N GLU A 229 -16.78 1.09 49.37
CA GLU A 229 -16.76 0.36 50.64
C GLU A 229 -18.13 0.52 51.30
N GLN A 230 -18.92 -0.55 51.31
CA GLN A 230 -20.15 -0.60 52.09
C GLN A 230 -19.74 -0.44 53.56
N LYS A 231 -20.04 0.73 54.12
CA LYS A 231 -19.91 1.04 55.54
C LYS A 231 -20.66 -0.03 56.34
N GLN A 232 -19.94 -1.03 56.83
CA GLN A 232 -20.45 -1.95 57.83
C GLN A 232 -20.53 -1.18 59.16
N PRO A 233 -21.67 -1.19 59.87
CA PRO A 233 -21.74 -0.55 61.18
C PRO A 233 -20.84 -1.30 62.16
N ALA A 234 -20.13 -0.53 62.98
CA ALA A 234 -19.23 -1.03 64.01
C ALA A 234 -19.91 -2.11 64.86
N LYS A 235 -19.28 -3.28 64.96
CA LYS A 235 -19.62 -4.28 65.96
C LYS A 235 -18.34 -4.75 66.64
N ASP A 236 -18.43 -4.73 67.96
CA ASP A 236 -17.35 -4.80 68.93
C ASP A 236 -16.51 -6.08 68.85
N SER A 237 -15.21 -5.89 69.06
CA SER A 237 -14.30 -6.69 69.88
C SER A 237 -14.63 -8.17 70.11
N SER A 238 -13.83 -9.08 69.54
CA SER A 238 -12.93 -10.01 70.28
C SER A 238 -12.59 -11.28 69.48
N ALA A 239 -11.31 -11.66 69.56
CA ALA A 239 -10.70 -12.98 69.35
C ALA A 239 -10.95 -13.68 67.99
N ASP A 240 -9.98 -13.75 67.08
CA ASP A 240 -8.80 -14.65 67.08
C ASP A 240 -8.96 -15.60 65.88
N GLN A 241 -8.09 -15.48 64.88
CA GLN A 241 -7.43 -16.63 64.25
C GLN A 241 -6.53 -16.22 63.06
N ALA A 242 -5.26 -16.57 63.25
CA ALA A 242 -4.36 -17.16 62.27
C ALA A 242 -3.96 -16.34 61.03
N ARG A 243 -2.86 -15.62 61.21
CA ARG A 243 -1.83 -15.34 60.20
C ARG A 243 -1.26 -16.67 59.66
N ALA A 244 -1.33 -16.92 58.36
CA ALA A 244 -0.47 -17.87 57.63
C ALA A 244 -0.39 -17.48 56.14
N VAL A 245 0.65 -16.74 55.72
CA VAL A 245 1.90 -17.19 55.04
C VAL A 245 1.73 -17.30 53.52
N GLU A 246 2.28 -16.32 52.78
CA GLU A 246 2.61 -16.46 51.35
C GLU A 246 3.73 -17.51 51.18
N PRO A 247 3.67 -18.39 50.17
CA PRO A 247 4.84 -19.12 49.75
C PRO A 247 5.71 -18.21 48.88
N GLU A 248 6.85 -17.86 49.44
CA GLU A 248 7.97 -17.22 48.77
C GLU A 248 8.73 -18.26 47.91
N GLY A 249 9.05 -17.89 46.67
CA GLY A 249 10.08 -18.55 45.85
C GLY A 249 9.57 -19.41 44.69
N GLN A 250 9.79 -18.96 43.44
CA GLN A 250 10.97 -19.39 42.67
C GLN A 250 10.92 -18.82 41.23
N ASN A 251 11.94 -18.04 40.87
CA ASN A 251 12.48 -17.89 39.52
C ASN A 251 14.01 -17.95 39.74
N PRO A 252 14.86 -18.71 39.01
CA PRO A 252 14.93 -18.73 37.53
C PRO A 252 15.39 -20.05 36.85
N ALA A 253 15.33 -20.04 35.51
CA ALA A 253 16.04 -20.87 34.52
C ALA A 253 15.60 -22.33 34.26
N ALA A 254 14.93 -22.52 33.11
CA ALA A 254 15.18 -23.60 32.14
C ALA A 254 14.81 -23.09 30.74
#